data_AF-A0A651FKV5-F1
#
_entry.id   AF-A0A651FKV5-F1
#
_cell.length_a   1.000
_cell.length_b   1.000
_cell.length_c   1.000
_cell.angle_alpha   90.00
_cell.angle_beta   90.00
_cell.angle_gamma   90.00
#
_symmetry.space_group_name_H-M   'P 1'
#
loop_
_entity.id
_entity.type
_entity.pdbx_description
1 polymer ?
#
loop_
_entity_poly.entity_id
_entity_poly.type
_entity_poly.pdbx_seq_one_letter_code
_entity_poly.pdbx_strand_id
1 'polypeptide(L)'
;MLKHIAVGALVAVIGAANAAASECLPADAVISGEVRVVEGRHPNGQSLKGVVLFLPPGQCVTVDGLNGDMVDLPLRDIHLAFSDGAPSGYADWIGEIISATGEMGEPHTAWHLGSVVMFDAKIVN
;
A
#
# COMPACT_ATOMS: atom_id res chain seq x y z
N MET A 1 7.47 61.99 -35.38
CA MET A 1 6.23 61.62 -34.66
C MET A 1 5.87 60.19 -35.05
N LEU A 2 5.86 59.29 -34.08
CA LEU A 2 5.00 58.09 -33.87
C LEU A 2 5.83 56.99 -33.20
N LYS A 3 5.75 56.98 -31.86
CA LYS A 3 6.08 55.84 -31.01
C LYS A 3 5.01 54.77 -31.24
N HIS A 4 5.39 53.55 -31.59
CA HIS A 4 4.52 52.39 -31.45
C HIS A 4 5.27 51.28 -30.74
N ILE A 5 4.81 51.04 -29.52
CA ILE A 5 5.14 49.95 -28.62
C ILE A 5 4.51 48.68 -29.20
N ALA A 6 5.26 47.58 -29.23
CA ALA A 6 4.68 46.25 -29.34
C ALA A 6 5.39 45.33 -28.35
N VAL A 7 4.82 45.23 -27.15
CA VAL A 7 5.09 44.17 -26.17
C VAL A 7 4.29 42.95 -26.65
N GLY A 8 4.96 41.99 -27.28
CA GLY A 8 4.37 40.74 -27.73
C GLY A 8 4.64 39.64 -26.71
N ALA A 9 3.60 39.21 -26.02
CA ALA A 9 3.62 38.17 -24.98
C ALA A 9 4.10 36.82 -25.54
N LEU A 10 5.15 36.26 -24.94
CA LEU A 10 5.53 34.86 -25.18
C LEU A 10 4.63 33.97 -24.31
N VAL A 11 3.79 33.20 -24.99
CA VAL A 11 2.87 32.22 -24.42
C VAL A 11 3.67 31.17 -23.65
N ALA A 12 3.50 31.12 -22.33
CA ALA A 12 3.93 30.00 -21.52
C ALA A 12 3.02 28.81 -21.84
N VAL A 13 3.54 27.84 -22.60
CA VAL A 13 2.95 26.50 -22.69
C VAL A 13 3.19 25.85 -21.33
N ILE A 14 2.28 26.07 -20.40
CA ILE A 14 2.21 25.29 -19.17
C ILE A 14 1.72 23.92 -19.60
N GLY A 15 2.65 22.98 -19.71
CA GLY A 15 2.32 21.57 -19.87
C GLY A 15 1.46 21.15 -18.70
N ALA A 16 0.16 21.02 -18.95
CA ALA A 16 -0.74 20.28 -18.09
C ALA A 16 -0.29 18.81 -18.15
N ALA A 17 0.64 18.44 -17.27
CA ALA A 17 0.76 17.06 -16.86
C ALA A 17 -0.58 16.72 -16.21
N ASN A 18 -1.46 16.07 -16.98
CA ASN A 18 -2.60 15.37 -16.42
C ASN A 18 -2.00 14.28 -15.52
N ALA A 19 -1.83 14.61 -14.25
CA ALA A 19 -1.79 13.62 -13.20
C ALA A 19 -3.15 12.93 -13.27
N ALA A 20 -3.24 11.84 -14.04
CA ALA A 20 -4.28 10.88 -13.83
C ALA A 20 -4.21 10.56 -12.33
N ALA A 21 -5.23 10.97 -11.58
CA ALA A 21 -5.39 10.48 -10.23
C ALA A 21 -5.44 8.96 -10.37
N SER A 22 -4.35 8.29 -9.99
CA SER A 22 -4.31 6.85 -9.96
C SER A 22 -5.36 6.43 -8.94
N GLU A 23 -6.50 5.93 -9.41
CA GLU A 23 -7.52 5.35 -8.55
C GLU A 23 -6.85 4.26 -7.70
N CYS A 24 -7.13 4.25 -6.40
CA CYS A 24 -6.59 3.26 -5.51
C CYS A 24 -7.14 1.87 -5.86
N LEU A 25 -6.35 0.84 -5.53
CA LEU A 25 -6.74 -0.54 -5.76
C LEU A 25 -7.93 -0.93 -4.86
N PRO A 26 -8.83 -1.81 -5.31
CA PRO A 26 -9.89 -2.33 -4.44
C PRO A 26 -9.31 -3.19 -3.31
N ALA A 27 -10.07 -3.33 -2.21
CA ALA A 27 -9.67 -4.06 -1.00
C ALA A 27 -9.35 -5.54 -1.22
N ASP A 28 -9.83 -6.17 -2.30
CA ASP A 28 -9.60 -7.57 -2.64
C ASP A 28 -8.56 -7.78 -3.76
N ALA A 29 -7.87 -6.71 -4.17
CA ALA A 29 -6.89 -6.76 -5.24
C ALA A 29 -5.78 -7.81 -4.98
N VAL A 30 -5.32 -8.45 -6.06
CA VAL A 30 -4.09 -9.25 -6.02
C VAL A 30 -2.91 -8.29 -5.97
N ILE A 31 -2.09 -8.41 -4.93
CA ILE A 31 -0.94 -7.54 -4.70
C ILE A 31 0.34 -8.35 -4.76
N SER A 32 1.30 -7.89 -5.56
CA SER A 32 2.66 -8.44 -5.59
C SER A 32 3.64 -7.56 -4.83
N GLY A 33 4.51 -8.18 -4.03
CA GLY A 33 5.54 -7.47 -3.29
C GLY A 33 6.65 -8.40 -2.80
N GLU A 34 7.74 -7.79 -2.33
CA GLU A 34 8.85 -8.53 -1.74
C GLU A 34 8.48 -9.00 -0.35
N VAL A 35 8.60 -10.30 -0.07
CA VAL A 35 8.31 -10.82 1.25
C VAL A 35 9.40 -10.42 2.22
N ARG A 36 9.00 -9.76 3.30
CA ARG A 36 9.89 -9.41 4.40
C ARG A 36 9.30 -9.84 5.73
N VAL A 37 10.18 -9.93 6.71
CA VAL A 37 9.79 -10.06 8.11
C VAL A 37 9.95 -8.70 8.76
N VAL A 38 8.90 -8.27 9.45
CA VAL A 38 8.95 -7.09 10.31
C VAL A 38 8.80 -7.52 11.76
N GLU A 39 9.53 -6.83 12.63
CA GLU A 39 9.44 -7.01 14.07
C GLU A 39 8.79 -5.78 14.69
N GLY A 40 7.98 -6.02 15.71
CA GLY A 40 7.30 -4.99 16.46
C GLY A 40 7.26 -5.34 17.94
N ARG A 41 6.63 -4.47 18.73
CA ARG A 41 6.41 -4.73 20.15
C ARG A 41 4.99 -4.32 20.50
N HIS A 42 4.24 -5.26 21.06
CA HIS A 42 2.93 -4.99 21.61
C HIS A 42 3.06 -4.08 22.84
N PRO A 43 2.07 -3.20 23.14
CA PRO A 43 2.11 -2.30 24.31
C PRO A 43 2.37 -2.99 25.66
N ASN A 44 2.05 -4.28 25.79
CA ASN A 44 2.34 -5.07 27.00
C ASN A 44 3.81 -5.58 27.08
N GLY A 45 4.66 -5.24 26.11
CA GLY A 45 6.07 -5.64 26.05
C GLY A 45 6.36 -6.91 25.24
N GLN A 46 5.33 -7.64 24.77
CA GLN A 46 5.52 -8.84 23.96
C GLN A 46 6.12 -8.49 22.59
N SER A 47 7.16 -9.23 22.18
CA SER A 47 7.72 -9.13 20.82
C SER A 47 6.73 -9.69 19.80
N LEU A 48 6.57 -8.97 18.69
CA LEU A 48 5.75 -9.37 17.56
C LEU A 48 6.66 -9.58 16.35
N LYS A 49 6.29 -10.54 15.52
CA LYS A 49 6.96 -10.83 14.24
C LYS A 49 5.87 -11.09 13.21
N GLY A 50 5.90 -10.35 12.10
CA GLY A 50 4.92 -10.43 11.03
C GLY A 50 5.59 -10.64 9.69
N VAL A 51 4.88 -11.32 8.80
CA VAL A 51 5.27 -11.45 7.39
C VAL A 51 4.56 -10.35 6.62
N VAL A 52 5.29 -9.57 5.84
CA VAL A 52 4.73 -8.49 5.03
C VAL A 52 5.10 -8.64 3.57
N LEU A 53 4.25 -8.13 2.69
CA LEU A 53 4.66 -7.74 1.34
C LEU A 53 5.16 -6.30 1.40
N PHE A 54 6.40 -6.05 0.99
CA PHE A 54 6.96 -4.72 0.83
C PHE A 54 6.77 -4.25 -0.62
N LEU A 55 6.21 -3.06 -0.81
CA LEU A 55 5.80 -2.57 -2.12
C LEU A 55 6.65 -1.38 -2.59
N PRO A 56 6.77 -1.17 -3.91
CA PRO A 56 7.22 0.09 -4.47
C PRO A 56 6.30 1.25 -4.03
N PRO A 57 6.84 2.45 -3.78
CA PRO A 57 6.04 3.60 -3.38
C PRO A 57 5.08 4.02 -4.49
N GLY A 58 3.99 4.69 -4.10
CA GLY A 58 3.03 5.30 -5.02
C GLY A 58 1.77 4.46 -5.29
N GLN A 59 1.62 3.31 -4.63
CA GLN A 59 0.37 2.54 -4.64
C GLN A 59 -0.50 2.90 -3.44
N CYS A 60 -1.81 2.73 -3.59
CA CYS A 60 -2.79 2.87 -2.52
C CYS A 60 -3.92 1.84 -2.69
N VAL A 61 -4.65 1.60 -1.62
CA VAL A 61 -5.83 0.73 -1.59
C VAL A 61 -6.99 1.47 -0.94
N THR A 62 -8.19 1.28 -1.48
CA THR A 62 -9.43 1.73 -0.84
C THR A 62 -9.99 0.56 -0.01
N VAL A 63 -10.13 0.76 1.31
CA VAL A 63 -10.64 -0.25 2.25
C VAL A 63 -11.77 0.29 3.10
N ASP A 64 -12.52 -0.61 3.75
CA ASP A 64 -13.45 -0.23 4.81
C ASP A 64 -12.66 0.27 6.03
N GLY A 65 -12.91 1.54 6.38
CA GLY A 65 -12.34 2.16 7.57
C GLY A 65 -13.11 1.78 8.84
N LEU A 66 -12.55 2.14 9.99
CA LEU A 66 -13.08 1.74 11.31
C LEU A 66 -14.52 2.18 11.59
N ASN A 67 -14.99 3.21 10.91
CA ASN A 67 -16.34 3.75 11.07
C ASN A 67 -17.32 3.30 9.97
N GLY A 68 -16.89 2.39 9.08
CA GLY A 68 -17.66 1.96 7.91
C GLY A 68 -17.59 2.91 6.71
N ASP A 69 -16.73 3.93 6.77
CA ASP A 69 -16.43 4.79 5.63
C ASP A 69 -15.30 4.18 4.79
N MET A 70 -15.35 4.33 3.47
CA MET A 70 -14.24 3.95 2.60
C MET A 70 -13.06 4.91 2.78
N VAL A 71 -11.86 4.38 2.95
CA VAL A 71 -10.63 5.16 3.11
C VAL A 71 -9.54 4.69 2.16
N ASP A 72 -8.83 5.66 1.58
CA ASP A 72 -7.65 5.41 0.76
C ASP A 72 -6.40 5.37 1.64
N LEU A 73 -5.73 4.22 1.66
CA LEU A 73 -4.51 3.99 2.43
C LEU A 73 -3.31 3.85 1.51
N PRO A 74 -2.20 4.57 1.74
CA PRO A 74 -0.98 4.38 0.99
C PRO A 74 -0.37 3.00 1.31
N LEU A 75 -0.03 2.25 0.26
CA LEU A 75 0.60 0.94 0.36
C LEU A 75 2.13 1.09 0.40
N ARG A 76 2.72 0.94 1.58
CA ARG A 76 4.17 0.72 1.76
C ARG A 76 4.47 -0.74 2.02
N ASP A 77 3.72 -1.32 2.94
CA ASP A 77 3.79 -2.73 3.31
C ASP A 77 2.40 -3.25 3.70
N ILE A 78 2.17 -4.53 3.44
CA ILE A 78 0.92 -5.22 3.77
C ILE A 78 1.25 -6.38 4.69
N HIS A 79 0.68 -6.37 5.90
CA HIS A 79 0.75 -7.50 6.82
C HIS A 79 -0.08 -8.68 6.29
N LEU A 80 0.55 -9.84 6.12
CA LEU A 80 -0.14 -11.07 5.74
C LEU A 80 -0.66 -11.78 6.99
N ALA A 81 -1.95 -11.62 7.29
CA ALA A 81 -2.63 -12.32 8.36
C ALA A 81 -3.26 -13.61 7.81
N PHE A 82 -2.66 -14.75 8.15
CA PHE A 82 -3.13 -16.07 7.73
C PHE A 82 -4.09 -16.65 8.78
N SER A 83 -5.23 -17.19 8.35
CA SER A 83 -6.28 -17.73 9.22
C SER A 83 -5.79 -18.85 10.13
N ASP A 84 -4.91 -19.72 9.59
CA ASP A 84 -4.37 -20.90 10.28
C ASP A 84 -2.96 -20.66 10.87
N GLY A 85 -2.55 -19.39 10.94
CA GLY A 85 -1.18 -18.99 11.27
C GLY A 85 -0.24 -19.04 10.06
N ALA A 86 1.00 -18.58 10.25
CA ALA A 86 1.97 -18.46 9.17
C ALA A 86 2.26 -19.85 8.53
N PRO A 87 2.22 -19.97 7.19
CA PRO A 87 2.50 -21.22 6.49
C PRO A 87 3.88 -21.80 6.87
N SER A 88 4.00 -23.11 7.05
CA SER A 88 5.23 -23.75 7.55
C SER A 88 6.48 -23.51 6.68
N GLY A 89 6.30 -23.06 5.42
CA GLY A 89 7.37 -22.72 4.48
C GLY A 89 7.57 -21.22 4.24
N TYR A 90 6.95 -20.32 5.03
CA TYR A 90 7.03 -18.88 4.75
C TYR A 90 8.47 -18.32 4.74
N ALA A 91 9.39 -19.00 5.44
CA ALA A 91 10.79 -18.61 5.51
C ALA A 91 11.48 -18.68 4.14
N ASP A 92 11.06 -19.60 3.27
CA ASP A 92 11.61 -19.78 1.93
C ASP A 92 11.17 -18.65 0.98
N TRP A 93 10.14 -17.89 1.35
CA TRP A 93 9.66 -16.76 0.55
C TRP A 93 10.42 -15.47 0.86
N ILE A 94 11.17 -15.39 1.96
CA ILE A 94 11.81 -14.14 2.38
C ILE A 94 12.79 -13.65 1.31
N GLY A 95 12.58 -12.44 0.81
CA GLY A 95 13.34 -11.83 -0.28
C GLY A 95 12.78 -12.12 -1.68
N GLU A 96 11.81 -13.02 -1.81
CA GLU A 96 11.13 -13.32 -3.07
C GLU A 96 9.98 -12.35 -3.32
N ILE A 97 9.64 -12.16 -4.61
CA ILE A 97 8.45 -11.43 -5.02
C ILE A 97 7.30 -12.44 -5.14
N ILE A 98 6.31 -12.33 -4.26
CA ILE A 98 5.09 -13.15 -4.32
C ILE A 98 3.87 -12.27 -4.52
N SER A 99 2.79 -12.88 -4.96
CA SER A 99 1.47 -12.30 -5.08
C SER A 99 0.53 -12.93 -4.05
N ALA A 100 -0.19 -12.07 -3.34
CA ALA A 100 -1.20 -12.49 -2.39
C ALA A 100 -2.54 -11.80 -2.67
N THR A 101 -3.63 -12.43 -2.22
CA THR A 101 -4.97 -11.87 -2.20
C THR A 101 -5.65 -12.22 -0.89
N GLY A 102 -6.59 -11.39 -0.48
CA GLY A 102 -7.33 -11.47 0.77
C GLY A 102 -8.08 -10.17 0.97
N GLU A 103 -8.91 -10.11 1.99
CA GLU A 103 -9.61 -8.87 2.34
C GLU A 103 -8.63 -7.90 3.00
N MET A 104 -8.43 -6.72 2.44
CA MET A 104 -7.57 -5.69 3.02
C MET A 104 -8.34 -4.75 3.94
N GLY A 105 -7.69 -4.34 5.04
CA GLY A 105 -8.28 -3.40 5.99
C GLY A 105 -7.26 -2.59 6.78
N GLU A 106 -7.77 -1.60 7.49
CA GLU A 106 -6.98 -0.77 8.40
C GLU A 106 -6.34 -1.61 9.52
N PRO A 107 -5.06 -1.36 9.86
CA PRO A 107 -4.40 -1.96 11.02
C PRO A 107 -4.98 -1.39 12.32
N HIS A 108 -6.04 -2.01 12.82
CA HIS A 108 -6.83 -1.49 13.95
C HIS A 108 -6.40 -2.01 15.34
N THR A 109 -5.41 -2.91 15.41
CA THR A 109 -4.89 -3.41 16.69
C THR A 109 -3.38 -3.33 16.72
N ALA A 110 -2.81 -3.35 17.93
CA ALA A 110 -1.37 -3.43 18.12
C ALA A 110 -0.73 -4.75 17.65
N TRP A 111 -1.54 -5.73 17.23
CA TRP A 111 -1.07 -7.00 16.65
C TRP A 111 -0.76 -6.90 15.16
N HIS A 112 -1.24 -5.85 14.50
CA HIS A 112 -1.09 -5.67 13.07
C HIS A 112 0.21 -4.93 12.76
N LEU A 113 1.02 -5.49 11.86
CA LEU A 113 2.34 -5.00 11.51
C LEU A 113 2.37 -4.58 10.03
N GLY A 114 2.01 -3.35 9.74
CA GLY A 114 2.09 -2.78 8.40
C GLY A 114 1.25 -1.53 8.23
N SER A 115 1.31 -0.93 7.05
CA SER A 115 0.42 0.16 6.62
C SER A 115 -1.01 -0.33 6.42
N VAL A 116 -1.17 -1.57 5.98
CA VAL A 116 -2.45 -2.26 5.73
C VAL A 116 -2.32 -3.71 6.18
N VAL A 117 -3.44 -4.36 6.51
CA VAL A 117 -3.50 -5.80 6.79
C VAL A 117 -4.30 -6.49 5.70
N MET A 118 -3.82 -7.64 5.23
CA MET A 118 -4.56 -8.57 4.39
C MET A 118 -5.00 -9.76 5.25
N PHE A 119 -6.30 -9.86 5.50
CA PHE A 119 -6.93 -10.94 6.24
C PHE A 119 -7.13 -12.16 5.35
N ASP A 120 -7.02 -13.33 5.98
CA ASP A 120 -7.12 -14.64 5.32
C ASP A 120 -6.25 -14.72 4.05
N ALA A 121 -5.02 -14.20 4.17
CA ALA A 121 -4.11 -14.04 3.05
C ALA A 121 -3.85 -15.37 2.33
N LYS A 122 -4.01 -15.36 1.01
CA LYS A 122 -3.77 -16.50 0.11
C LYS A 122 -2.68 -16.12 -0.87
N ILE A 123 -1.65 -16.95 -0.96
CA ILE A 123 -0.63 -16.82 -2.00
C ILE A 123 -1.18 -17.38 -3.30
N VAL A 124 -1.01 -16.64 -4.41
CA VAL A 124 -1.64 -16.96 -5.71
C VAL A 124 -0.65 -17.14 -6.86
N ASN A 125 0.66 -17.10 -6.60
CA ASN A 125 1.69 -17.41 -7.59
C ASN A 125 2.97 -18.01 -6.98
#